data_AF-A0A0E3NZV2-F1
#
_entry.id   AF-A0A0E3NZV2-F1
#
_cell.length_a   1.000
_cell.length_b   1.000
_cell.length_c   1.000
_cell.angle_alpha   90.00
_cell.angle_beta   90.00
_cell.angle_gamma   90.00
#
_symmetry.space_group_name_H-M   'P 1'
#
loop_
_entity.id
_entity.type
_entity.pdbx_description
1 polymer ?
#
loop_
_entity_poly.entity_id
_entity_poly.type
_entity_poly.pdbx_seq_one_letter_code
_entity_poly.pdbx_strand_id
1 'polypeptide(L)'
;MYIKTQCPVCGTDRYHNIKLHALEKQFTDLETVTRYTVEYIEVSDKVTEEELAREVLESMRPYVHDGVEVRELWRILKKYYGVAATYCCDLLPRLKIEMEIYCPDRRHLFFVKAMP
;
A
#
# COMPACT_ATOMS: atom_id res chain seq x y z
N MET A 1 -8.93 2.60 -2.03
CA MET A 1 -8.28 1.58 -1.17
C MET A 1 -7.69 0.56 -2.11
N TYR A 2 -6.46 0.09 -1.91
CA TYR A 2 -5.91 -0.95 -2.79
C TYR A 2 -6.13 -2.35 -2.22
N ILE A 3 -6.59 -3.27 -3.06
CA ILE A 3 -6.64 -4.72 -2.77
C ILE A 3 -5.70 -5.46 -3.71
N LYS A 4 -5.10 -6.54 -3.20
CA LYS A 4 -4.29 -7.47 -3.98
C LYS A 4 -5.16 -8.60 -4.48
N THR A 5 -5.11 -8.88 -5.78
CA THR A 5 -5.74 -10.05 -6.38
C THR A 5 -4.75 -10.77 -7.27
N GLN A 6 -4.96 -12.07 -7.49
CA GLN A 6 -4.18 -12.83 -8.45
C GLN A 6 -4.95 -12.92 -9.76
N CYS A 7 -4.30 -12.60 -10.88
CA CYS A 7 -4.92 -12.74 -12.20
C CYS A 7 -5.20 -14.23 -12.48
N PRO A 8 -6.46 -14.65 -12.71
CA PRO A 8 -6.78 -16.06 -12.95
C PRO A 8 -6.25 -16.58 -14.29
N VAL A 9 -5.83 -15.70 -15.21
CA VAL A 9 -5.35 -16.06 -16.54
C VAL A 9 -3.83 -16.23 -16.58
N CYS A 10 -3.07 -15.34 -15.93
CA CYS A 10 -1.61 -15.33 -16.00
C CYS A 10 -0.91 -15.57 -14.65
N GLY A 11 -1.67 -15.72 -13.55
CA GLY A 11 -1.12 -15.98 -12.22
C GLY A 11 -0.39 -14.80 -11.56
N THR A 12 -0.24 -13.67 -12.26
CA THR A 12 0.44 -12.48 -11.78
C THR A 12 -0.44 -11.73 -10.77
N ASP A 13 0.18 -11.28 -9.69
CA ASP A 13 -0.45 -10.43 -8.69
C ASP A 13 -0.72 -9.02 -9.27
N ARG A 14 -1.89 -8.45 -8.95
CA ARG A 14 -2.29 -7.10 -9.34
C ARG A 14 -2.89 -6.35 -8.18
N TYR A 15 -2.64 -5.05 -8.14
CA TYR A 15 -3.26 -4.14 -7.17
C TYR A 15 -4.39 -3.37 -7.85
N HIS A 16 -5.55 -3.38 -7.21
CA HIS A 16 -6.73 -2.68 -7.69
C HIS A 16 -7.07 -1.55 -6.74
N ASN A 17 -7.10 -0.32 -7.23
CA ASN A 17 -7.66 0.77 -6.44
C ASN A 17 -9.18 0.64 -6.48
N ILE A 18 -9.75 0.25 -5.34
CA ILE A 18 -11.18 0.13 -5.14
C ILE A 18 -11.73 1.34 -4.40
N LYS A 19 -12.84 1.90 -4.92
CA LYS A 19 -13.73 2.78 -4.18
C LYS A 19 -14.87 1.93 -3.64
N LEU A 20 -15.08 2.03 -2.33
CA LEU A 20 -16.13 1.33 -1.61
C LEU A 20 -17.23 2.32 -1.26
N HIS A 21 -18.42 2.09 -1.81
CA HIS A 21 -19.63 2.80 -1.40
C HIS A 21 -20.36 1.89 -0.41
N ALA A 22 -20.30 2.24 0.88
CA ALA A 22 -20.90 1.45 1.95
C ALA A 22 -21.97 2.27 2.69
N LEU A 23 -23.11 1.64 2.94
CA LEU A 23 -24.12 2.12 3.88
C LEU A 23 -23.83 1.53 5.26
N GLU A 24 -23.66 2.38 6.24
CA GLU A 24 -23.54 1.97 7.64
C GLU A 24 -24.93 1.61 8.19
N LYS A 25 -25.08 0.39 8.70
CA LYS A 25 -26.26 -0.02 9.47
C LYS A 25 -25.83 -0.29 10.91
N GLN A 26 -26.24 0.59 11.82
CA GLN A 26 -26.12 0.35 13.25
C GLN A 26 -27.33 -0.48 13.70
N PHE A 27 -27.07 -1.66 14.27
CA PHE A 27 -28.09 -2.45 14.95
C PHE A 27 -27.87 -2.30 16.45
N THR A 28 -28.83 -1.67 17.13
CA THR A 28 -28.84 -1.54 18.59
C THR A 28 -29.53 -2.74 19.20
N ASP A 29 -28.85 -3.89 19.27
CA ASP A 29 -29.27 -4.99 20.14
C ASP A 29 -28.03 -5.60 20.81
N LEU A 30 -27.81 -5.15 22.05
CA LEU A 30 -26.95 -5.65 23.14
C LEU A 30 -25.43 -5.84 22.91
N GLU A 31 -24.94 -5.85 21.68
CA GLU A 31 -23.53 -5.68 21.36
C GLU A 31 -23.43 -4.77 20.14
N THR A 32 -22.67 -3.67 20.25
CA THR A 32 -22.47 -2.71 19.15
C THR A 32 -21.69 -3.34 18.02
N VAL A 33 -22.36 -4.15 17.19
CA VAL A 33 -21.81 -4.71 15.96
C VAL A 33 -22.25 -3.81 14.82
N THR A 34 -21.37 -2.90 14.40
CA THR A 34 -21.59 -2.09 13.22
C THR A 34 -21.51 -2.97 11.98
N ARG A 35 -22.61 -3.12 11.24
CA ARG A 35 -22.64 -3.86 9.97
C ARG A 35 -22.67 -2.86 8.81
N TYR A 36 -21.65 -2.91 7.96
CA TYR A 36 -21.63 -2.15 6.71
C TYR A 36 -22.22 -3.00 5.59
N THR A 37 -23.20 -2.47 4.85
CA THR A 37 -23.64 -3.05 3.58
C THR A 37 -22.89 -2.33 2.47
N VAL A 38 -22.03 -3.05 1.76
CA VAL A 38 -21.36 -2.52 0.55
C VAL A 38 -22.36 -2.57 -0.59
N GLU A 39 -22.72 -1.42 -1.17
CA GLU A 39 -23.65 -1.37 -2.30
C GLU A 39 -22.96 -1.76 -3.61
N TYR A 40 -21.79 -1.18 -3.87
CA TYR A 40 -20.97 -1.53 -5.02
C TYR A 40 -19.50 -1.18 -4.78
N ILE A 41 -18.62 -1.91 -5.48
CA ILE A 41 -17.16 -1.72 -5.48
C ILE A 41 -16.75 -1.34 -6.89
N GLU A 42 -16.13 -0.17 -7.04
CA GLU A 42 -15.61 0.29 -8.33
C GLU A 42 -14.09 0.18 -8.34
N VAL A 43 -13.52 -0.47 -9.37
CA VAL A 43 -12.08 -0.47 -9.60
C VAL A 43 -11.76 0.76 -10.44
N SER A 44 -11.24 1.80 -9.81
CA SER A 44 -10.91 3.06 -10.48
C SER A 44 -9.57 3.03 -11.21
N ASP A 45 -8.66 2.12 -10.81
CA ASP A 45 -7.36 1.98 -11.46
C ASP A 45 -6.75 0.58 -11.23
N LYS A 46 -5.86 0.18 -12.14
CA LYS A 46 -5.09 -1.06 -12.09
C LYS A 46 -3.62 -0.73 -12.28
N VAL A 47 -2.85 -0.88 -11.21
CA VAL A 47 -1.39 -0.71 -11.22
C VAL A 47 -0.72 -2.02 -10.84
N THR A 48 0.45 -2.28 -11.41
CA THR A 48 1.30 -3.37 -10.94
C THR A 48 1.99 -2.98 -9.63
N GLU A 49 2.61 -3.95 -8.97
CA GLU A 49 3.36 -3.69 -7.74
C GLU A 49 4.55 -2.75 -7.98
N GLU A 50 5.16 -2.85 -9.16
CA GLU A 50 6.26 -2.01 -9.62
C GLU A 50 5.86 -0.56 -9.84
N GLU A 51 4.72 -0.35 -10.50
CA GLU A 51 4.19 0.98 -10.79
C GLU A 51 3.84 1.71 -9.49
N LEU A 52 3.16 1.01 -8.57
CA LEU A 52 2.87 1.57 -7.24
C LEU A 52 4.14 1.89 -6.46
N ALA A 53 5.15 1.01 -6.48
CA ALA A 53 6.42 1.25 -5.83
C ALA A 53 7.14 2.48 -6.39
N ARG A 54 7.10 2.67 -7.72
CA ARG A 54 7.71 3.82 -8.42
C ARG A 54 7.00 5.14 -8.12
N GLU A 55 5.67 5.15 -8.07
CA GLU A 55 4.92 6.36 -7.70
C GLU A 55 5.20 6.77 -6.25
N VAL A 56 5.23 5.80 -5.32
CA VAL A 56 5.59 6.04 -3.93
C VAL A 56 6.99 6.63 -3.84
N LEU A 57 7.94 6.08 -4.60
CA LEU A 57 9.30 6.59 -4.72
C LEU A 57 9.38 8.03 -5.16
N GLU A 58 8.79 8.36 -6.31
CA GLU A 58 8.85 9.71 -6.87
C GLU A 58 8.24 10.73 -5.92
N SER A 59 7.17 10.36 -5.22
CA SER A 59 6.55 11.23 -4.22
C SER A 59 7.44 11.45 -2.99
N MET A 60 8.23 10.46 -2.58
CA MET A 60 9.02 10.49 -1.35
C MET A 60 10.44 11.03 -1.55
N ARG A 61 11.04 10.83 -2.73
CA ARG A 61 12.43 11.18 -3.03
C ARG A 61 12.81 12.64 -2.68
N PRO A 62 11.95 13.65 -2.86
CA PRO A 62 12.27 15.03 -2.48
C PRO A 62 12.35 15.26 -0.96
N TYR A 63 11.73 14.40 -0.16
CA TYR A 63 11.57 14.60 1.29
C TYR A 63 12.48 13.69 2.13
N VAL A 64 13.19 12.77 1.49
CA VAL A 64 13.88 11.68 2.17
C VAL A 64 15.32 11.59 1.66
N HIS A 65 16.24 12.32 2.31
CA HIS A 65 17.64 12.45 1.88
C HIS A 65 18.57 11.30 2.29
N ASP A 66 18.28 10.60 3.39
CA ASP A 66 19.13 9.51 3.92
C ASP A 66 18.33 8.23 4.23
N GLY A 67 17.11 8.13 3.69
CA GLY A 67 16.21 7.01 3.93
C GLY A 67 15.04 7.32 4.87
N VAL A 68 14.14 6.34 5.03
CA VAL A 68 12.87 6.49 5.77
C VAL A 68 12.71 5.38 6.81
N GLU A 69 12.06 5.66 7.94
CA GLU A 69 11.65 4.58 8.84
C GLU A 69 10.58 3.71 8.18
N VAL A 70 10.64 2.38 8.37
CA VAL A 70 9.62 1.44 7.85
C VAL A 70 8.22 1.82 8.33
N ARG A 71 8.10 2.30 9.57
CA ARG A 71 6.82 2.75 10.14
C ARG A 71 6.27 3.98 9.43
N GLU A 72 7.16 4.90 9.06
CA GLU A 72 6.79 6.12 8.38
C GLU A 72 6.38 5.83 6.92
N LEU A 73 7.07 4.90 6.27
CA LEU A 73 6.65 4.37 4.98
C LEU A 73 5.26 3.73 5.03
N TRP A 74 4.98 2.90 6.04
CA TRP A 74 3.64 2.34 6.23
C TRP A 74 2.57 3.41 6.48
N ARG A 75 2.92 4.46 7.24
CA ARG A 75 2.03 5.61 7.46
C ARG A 75 1.72 6.30 6.13
N ILE A 76 2.72 6.49 5.28
CA ILE A 76 2.56 7.10 3.95
C ILE A 76 1.70 6.23 3.04
N LEU A 77 2.02 4.93 2.92
CA LEU A 77 1.26 3.96 2.13
C LEU A 77 -0.21 3.87 2.55
N LYS A 78 -0.47 3.90 3.86
CA LYS A 78 -1.84 3.89 4.37
C LYS A 78 -2.57 5.21 4.15
N LYS A 79 -1.91 6.34 4.45
CA LYS A 79 -2.55 7.67 4.47
C LYS A 79 -2.75 8.25 3.08
N TYR A 80 -1.74 8.14 2.21
CA TYR A 80 -1.75 8.79 0.90
C TYR A 80 -2.15 7.82 -0.22
N TYR A 81 -1.82 6.53 -0.06
CA TYR A 81 -2.12 5.52 -1.08
C TYR A 81 -3.28 4.60 -0.68
N GLY A 82 -3.73 4.61 0.58
CA GLY A 82 -4.83 3.74 1.01
C GLY A 82 -4.53 2.25 0.87
N VAL A 83 -3.26 1.86 0.97
CA VAL A 83 -2.83 0.45 0.99
C VAL A 83 -3.23 -0.15 2.33
N ALA A 84 -3.92 -1.28 2.31
CA ALA A 84 -4.29 -1.99 3.54
C ALA A 84 -3.03 -2.52 4.23
N ALA A 85 -3.00 -2.45 5.56
CA ALA A 85 -1.82 -2.81 6.35
C ALA A 85 -1.33 -4.25 6.12
N THR A 86 -2.25 -5.17 5.78
CA THR A 86 -1.95 -6.56 5.42
C THR A 86 -1.05 -6.66 4.19
N TYR A 87 -1.13 -5.71 3.26
CA TYR A 87 -0.33 -5.70 2.03
C TYR A 87 0.95 -4.87 2.14
N CYS A 88 1.10 -4.04 3.18
CA CYS A 88 2.30 -3.22 3.38
C CYS A 88 3.57 -4.06 3.59
N CYS A 89 3.45 -5.23 4.21
CA CYS A 89 4.57 -6.15 4.41
C CYS A 89 5.01 -6.83 3.10
N ASP A 90 4.04 -7.17 2.25
CA ASP A 90 4.29 -7.81 0.94
C ASP A 90 4.91 -6.83 -0.06
N LEU A 91 4.54 -5.55 0.03
CA LEU A 91 5.09 -4.48 -0.82
C LEU A 91 6.55 -4.15 -0.48
N LEU A 92 6.97 -4.38 0.77
CA LEU A 92 8.26 -3.93 1.29
C LEU A 92 9.47 -4.55 0.56
N PRO A 93 9.51 -5.87 0.27
CA PRO A 93 10.56 -6.46 -0.57
C PRO A 93 10.63 -5.83 -1.96
N ARG A 94 9.47 -5.57 -2.61
CA ARG A 94 9.46 -4.99 -3.95
C ARG A 94 9.94 -3.54 -3.94
N LEU A 95 9.51 -2.77 -2.94
CA LEU A 95 10.04 -1.44 -2.66
C LEU A 95 11.56 -1.50 -2.45
N LYS A 96 12.11 -2.40 -1.62
CA LYS A 96 13.58 -2.49 -1.46
C LYS A 96 14.33 -2.68 -2.78
N ILE A 97 13.78 -3.49 -3.70
CA ILE A 97 14.36 -3.74 -5.01
C ILE A 97 14.26 -2.51 -5.91
N GLU A 98 13.04 -1.99 -6.12
CA GLU A 98 12.78 -0.87 -7.05
C GLU A 98 13.37 0.46 -6.54
N MET A 99 13.52 0.60 -5.21
CA MET A 99 14.06 1.79 -4.57
C MET A 99 15.59 1.76 -4.42
N GLU A 100 16.25 0.65 -4.75
CA GLU A 100 17.65 0.39 -4.37
C GLU A 100 17.89 0.72 -2.88
N ILE A 101 17.03 0.20 -2.02
CA ILE A 101 17.06 0.47 -0.58
C ILE A 101 17.47 -0.79 0.18
N TYR A 102 18.33 -0.61 1.18
CA TYR A 102 18.68 -1.66 2.13
C TYR A 102 18.20 -1.33 3.54
N CYS A 103 17.96 -2.36 4.34
CA CYS A 103 17.40 -2.24 5.68
C CYS A 103 18.17 -3.15 6.65
N PRO A 104 19.35 -2.72 7.13
CA PRO A 104 20.25 -3.56 7.93
C PRO A 104 19.71 -3.82 9.33
N ASP A 105 18.96 -2.87 9.89
CA ASP A 105 18.46 -2.89 11.27
C ASP A 105 16.96 -3.26 11.38
N ARG A 106 16.32 -3.59 10.25
CA ARG A 106 14.87 -3.86 10.12
C ARG A 106 13.97 -2.69 10.53
N ARG A 107 14.52 -1.48 10.69
CA ARG A 107 13.79 -0.29 11.16
C ARG A 107 13.92 0.88 10.20
N HIS A 108 15.10 1.08 9.64
CA HIS A 108 15.42 2.17 8.73
C HIS A 108 15.70 1.63 7.34
N LEU A 109 15.08 2.26 6.35
CA LEU A 109 15.26 2.00 4.93
C LEU A 109 16.23 3.03 4.39
N PHE A 110 17.46 2.65 4.11
CA PHE A 110 18.49 3.54 3.58
C PHE A 110 18.51 3.47 2.06
N PHE A 111 18.53 4.63 1.39
CA PHE A 111 18.80 4.66 -0.05
C PHE A 111 20.26 4.30 -0.31
N VAL A 112 20.51 3.48 -1.34
CA VAL A 112 21.85 3.34 -1.90
C VAL A 112 22.22 4.68 -2.51
N LYS A 113 23.26 5.32 -1.96
CA LYS A 113 23.84 6.52 -2.58
C LYS A 113 24.38 6.11 -3.94
N ALA A 114 23.87 6.71 -5.01
CA ALA A 114 24.56 6.66 -6.29
C ALA A 114 25.97 7.20 -6.06
N MET A 115 27.00 6.37 -6.29
CA MET A 115 28.37 6.88 -6.29
C MET A 115 28.48 7.94 -7.39
N PRO A 116 29.03 9.12 -7.09
CA PRO A 116 29.28 10.16 -8.08
C PRO A 116 30.31 9.71 -9.13
#